data_AF-A0A2V9JYY7-F1
#
_entry.id   AF-A0A2V9JYY7-F1
#
_cell.length_a   1.000
_cell.length_b   1.000
_cell.length_c   1.000
_cell.angle_alpha   90.00
_cell.angle_beta   90.00
_cell.angle_gamma   90.00
#
_symmetry.space_group_name_H-M   'P 1'
#
loop_
_entity.id
_entity.type
_entity.pdbx_description
1 polymer ?
#
loop_
_entity_poly.entity_id
_entity_poly.type
_entity_poly.pdbx_seq_one_letter_code
_entity_poly.pdbx_strand_id
1 'polypeptide(L)'
;MAVVQGVKERVHLPIYDAARVKPEEQLGEVLDSNTLKFFVDVQGKTKLETNLQAAGLLPHFNTFEARAMRVVVSDLPAEFPAEPTATPDDQPVTDGDDKPLGFDTGTGKVVTGTNVTAANSITASIELGLSDLIDLLQQARDSNDGTVDIPMGDDFIKEVHVGTTALNDAQIGLVTDAGGKITLADSDLEDLLYSNEFDDVRPPDEQIEGNGGSAKLLSKVIYNTVTTLYVGEKVMIEMPTWFFPAGAGVYSENGSFTTHGEPNPTATFRFAEPIFIDKQQNFRVEIVVPDSDTLKELQQIYGPLLIWVVLDGYMTRDVQ
;
A
#
# COMPACT_ATOMS: atom_id res chain seq x y z
N MET A 1 39.62 4.97 -28.29
CA MET A 1 39.65 6.39 -27.90
C MET A 1 41.04 6.66 -27.34
N ALA A 2 41.71 7.74 -27.75
CA ALA A 2 43.06 8.06 -27.25
C ALA A 2 42.97 8.53 -25.78
N VAL A 3 43.80 7.95 -24.92
CA VAL A 3 43.85 8.25 -23.49
C VAL A 3 44.70 9.52 -23.31
N VAL A 4 44.08 10.63 -22.89
CA VAL A 4 44.78 11.90 -22.66
C VAL A 4 45.16 11.99 -21.19
N GLN A 5 46.46 11.87 -20.89
CA GLN A 5 46.98 11.95 -19.53
C GLN A 5 46.67 13.30 -18.89
N GLY A 6 46.28 13.30 -17.61
CA GLY A 6 45.98 14.51 -16.85
C GLY A 6 44.56 15.07 -17.02
N VAL A 7 43.67 14.35 -17.70
CA VAL A 7 42.24 14.69 -17.79
C VAL A 7 41.47 13.91 -16.73
N LYS A 8 40.60 14.58 -15.97
CA LYS A 8 39.64 13.93 -15.08
C LYS A 8 38.39 13.59 -15.88
N GLU A 9 38.19 12.31 -16.15
CA GLU A 9 36.96 11.84 -16.80
C GLU A 9 35.81 11.81 -15.80
N ARG A 10 34.65 12.28 -16.23
CA ARG A 10 33.40 12.28 -15.47
C ARG A 10 32.31 11.61 -16.29
N VAL A 11 31.68 10.60 -15.74
CA VAL A 11 30.52 9.93 -16.33
C VAL A 11 29.32 10.19 -15.42
N HIS A 12 28.29 10.82 -15.97
CA HIS A 12 27.03 11.01 -15.25
C HIS A 12 26.34 9.66 -15.09
N LEU A 13 26.15 9.22 -13.85
CA LEU A 13 25.55 7.92 -13.55
C LEU A 13 24.83 8.00 -12.20
N PRO A 14 23.50 8.16 -12.19
CA PRO A 14 22.74 8.08 -10.95
C PRO A 14 22.79 6.66 -10.39
N ILE A 15 22.88 6.55 -9.07
CA ILE A 15 22.74 5.28 -8.34
C ILE A 15 21.45 5.31 -7.55
N TYR A 16 20.80 4.17 -7.42
CA TYR A 16 19.54 4.05 -6.68
C TYR A 16 19.49 2.77 -5.87
N ASP A 17 18.69 2.80 -4.82
CA ASP A 17 18.30 1.65 -4.02
C ASP A 17 16.83 1.80 -3.59
N ALA A 18 16.18 0.69 -3.27
CA ALA A 18 14.74 0.61 -3.08
C ALA A 18 14.36 -0.27 -1.88
N ALA A 19 13.43 0.23 -1.08
CA ALA A 19 12.64 -0.56 -0.15
C ALA A 19 11.32 -0.94 -0.84
N ARG A 20 10.92 -2.21 -0.73
CA ARG A 20 9.71 -2.74 -1.35
C ARG A 20 8.86 -3.44 -0.30
N VAL A 21 7.61 -3.00 -0.19
CA VAL A 21 6.52 -3.74 0.44
C VAL A 21 5.80 -4.51 -0.67
N LYS A 22 5.63 -5.81 -0.51
CA LYS A 22 4.92 -6.63 -1.51
C LYS A 22 3.40 -6.46 -1.36
N PRO A 23 2.60 -6.86 -2.37
CA PRO A 23 1.17 -7.05 -2.17
C PRO A 23 0.86 -7.85 -0.92
N GLU A 24 -0.23 -7.50 -0.22
CA GLU A 24 -0.73 -8.18 0.99
C GLU A 24 0.19 -8.11 2.22
N GLU A 25 1.41 -7.55 2.09
CA GLU A 25 2.34 -7.32 3.21
C GLU A 25 2.21 -5.88 3.71
N GLN A 26 2.39 -5.70 5.02
CA GLN A 26 2.44 -4.40 5.65
C GLN A 26 3.86 -3.80 5.64
N LEU A 27 3.96 -2.48 5.64
CA LEU A 27 5.25 -1.77 5.72
C LEU A 27 6.00 -2.13 7.02
N GLY A 28 5.28 -2.45 8.10
CA GLY A 28 5.85 -2.94 9.36
C GLY A 28 6.65 -4.23 9.23
N GLU A 29 6.36 -5.07 8.24
CA GLU A 29 7.12 -6.30 7.97
C GLU A 29 8.45 -6.03 7.27
N VAL A 30 8.58 -4.87 6.63
CA VAL A 30 9.82 -4.40 5.99
C VAL A 30 10.61 -3.47 6.95
N LEU A 31 9.90 -2.75 7.81
CA LEU A 31 10.42 -1.87 8.85
C LEU A 31 10.67 -2.60 10.18
N ASP A 32 11.77 -3.35 10.27
CA ASP A 32 12.22 -3.97 11.53
C ASP A 32 12.58 -2.93 12.62
N SER A 33 12.71 -1.65 12.25
CA SER A 33 12.97 -0.52 13.13
C SER A 33 12.28 0.74 12.60
N ASN A 34 12.35 1.85 13.33
CA ASN A 34 11.87 3.16 12.89
C ASN A 34 12.65 3.78 11.71
N THR A 35 13.44 2.99 10.98
CA THR A 35 14.41 3.46 9.98
C THR A 35 14.44 2.54 8.77
N LEU A 36 14.12 3.07 7.59
CA LEU A 36 14.46 2.45 6.31
C LEU A 36 15.92 2.75 5.99
N LYS A 37 16.70 1.72 5.71
CA LYS A 37 18.11 1.86 5.36
C LYS A 37 18.30 1.51 3.90
N PHE A 38 18.98 2.40 3.19
CA PHE A 38 19.31 2.27 1.78
C PHE A 38 20.81 2.21 1.60
N PHE A 39 21.20 1.55 0.52
CA PHE A 39 22.56 1.22 0.17
C PHE A 39 23.24 0.41 1.29
N VAL A 40 22.52 -0.35 2.11
CA VAL A 40 23.05 -1.19 3.21
C VAL A 40 23.22 -2.64 2.75
N ASP A 41 24.37 -2.91 2.14
CA ASP A 41 25.00 -4.22 1.90
C ASP A 41 24.13 -5.48 2.12
N VAL A 42 23.75 -6.14 1.01
CA VAL A 42 23.20 -7.48 0.98
C VAL A 42 24.38 -8.43 0.70
N GLN A 43 24.87 -9.14 1.73
CA GLN A 43 25.88 -10.21 1.63
C GLN A 43 27.37 -9.81 1.48
N GLY A 44 27.87 -8.87 2.29
CA GLY A 44 29.31 -8.74 2.56
C GLY A 44 30.12 -8.11 1.41
N LYS A 45 29.50 -7.23 0.60
CA LYS A 45 30.20 -6.38 -0.37
C LYS A 45 29.90 -4.92 -0.07
N THR A 46 30.95 -4.12 0.14
CA THR A 46 30.79 -2.67 0.30
C THR A 46 30.31 -1.99 -0.99
N LYS A 47 29.02 -1.65 -1.03
CA LYS A 47 28.32 -0.38 -1.39
C LYS A 47 28.69 0.47 -2.62
N LEU A 48 29.87 0.31 -3.21
CA LEU A 48 30.23 0.83 -4.53
C LEU A 48 30.67 -0.29 -5.47
N GLU A 49 31.11 -1.44 -4.96
CA GLU A 49 31.59 -2.54 -5.81
C GLU A 49 30.46 -3.24 -6.58
N THR A 50 29.29 -3.46 -5.98
CA THR A 50 28.14 -4.07 -6.65
C THR A 50 27.48 -3.16 -7.68
N ASN A 51 27.44 -1.85 -7.42
CA ASN A 51 26.83 -0.87 -8.34
C ASN A 51 27.82 -0.30 -9.39
N LEU A 52 29.14 -0.33 -9.15
CA LEU A 52 30.15 0.11 -10.12
C LEU A 52 30.82 -1.02 -10.91
N GLN A 53 30.66 -2.28 -10.49
CA GLN A 53 31.02 -3.45 -11.31
C GLN A 53 29.81 -4.06 -12.02
N ALA A 54 28.67 -3.35 -12.09
CA ALA A 54 27.60 -3.72 -13.00
C ALA A 54 28.19 -3.85 -14.42
N ALA A 55 27.98 -5.02 -15.03
CA ALA A 55 28.70 -5.47 -16.21
C ALA A 55 28.75 -4.40 -17.32
N GLY A 56 29.92 -3.78 -17.53
CA GLY A 56 30.15 -2.75 -18.55
C GLY A 56 30.76 -1.43 -18.03
N LEU A 57 30.77 -1.19 -16.72
CA LEU A 57 31.44 -0.03 -16.13
C LEU A 57 32.96 -0.26 -16.00
N LEU A 58 33.76 0.71 -16.48
CA LEU A 58 35.21 0.59 -16.56
C LEU A 58 35.85 0.42 -15.16
N PRO A 59 36.78 -0.53 -14.96
CA PRO A 59 37.35 -0.89 -13.65
C PRO A 59 38.21 0.19 -12.94
N HIS A 60 38.20 1.43 -13.44
CA HIS A 60 39.10 2.51 -13.06
C HIS A 60 38.43 3.71 -12.38
N PHE A 61 37.12 3.67 -12.12
CA PHE A 61 36.47 4.77 -11.40
C PHE A 61 36.78 4.71 -9.89
N ASN A 62 37.20 5.85 -9.34
CA ASN A 62 37.76 5.95 -7.98
C ASN A 62 36.87 6.70 -6.99
N THR A 63 36.02 7.60 -7.46
CA THR A 63 35.18 8.43 -6.57
C THR A 63 33.84 8.71 -7.24
N PHE A 64 32.76 8.61 -6.47
CA PHE A 64 31.44 9.10 -6.84
C PHE A 64 31.23 10.52 -6.29
N GLU A 65 30.90 11.45 -7.17
CA GLU A 65 30.60 12.84 -6.84
C GLU A 65 29.08 13.01 -6.82
N ALA A 66 28.46 12.80 -5.65
CA ALA A 66 27.03 13.01 -5.46
C ALA A 66 26.72 14.51 -5.45
N ARG A 67 25.75 14.93 -6.26
CA ARG A 67 25.36 16.34 -6.44
C ARG A 67 23.90 16.61 -6.12
N ALA A 68 23.07 15.59 -6.11
CA ALA A 68 21.66 15.70 -5.83
C ALA A 68 21.13 14.40 -5.24
N MET A 69 20.03 14.51 -4.50
CA MET A 69 19.31 13.36 -3.94
C MET A 69 17.81 13.50 -4.20
N ARG A 70 17.17 12.37 -4.46
CA ARG A 70 15.72 12.25 -4.60
C ARG A 70 15.20 11.11 -3.76
N VAL A 71 14.03 11.29 -3.17
CA VAL A 71 13.21 10.23 -2.61
C VAL A 71 11.97 10.12 -3.47
N VAL A 72 11.70 8.93 -3.99
CA VAL A 72 10.53 8.62 -4.80
C VAL A 72 9.72 7.60 -4.03
N VAL A 73 8.42 7.79 -3.95
CA VAL A 73 7.49 6.84 -3.33
C VAL A 73 6.41 6.55 -4.35
N SER A 74 6.12 5.27 -4.57
CA SER A 74 5.07 4.86 -5.51
C SER A 74 3.68 5.12 -4.94
N ASP A 75 2.74 5.40 -5.84
CA ASP A 75 1.32 5.59 -5.60
C ASP A 75 0.48 4.38 -6.06
N LEU A 76 1.10 3.20 -6.15
CA LEU A 76 0.41 1.98 -6.59
C LEU A 76 -0.76 1.66 -5.65
N PRO A 77 -1.89 1.17 -6.20
CA PRO A 77 -3.03 0.79 -5.39
C PRO A 77 -2.66 -0.38 -4.48
N ALA A 78 -3.13 -0.34 -3.24
CA ALA A 78 -2.85 -1.36 -2.24
C ALA A 78 -3.56 -2.67 -2.58
N GLU A 79 -2.95 -3.79 -2.21
CA GLU A 79 -3.54 -5.13 -2.27
C GLU A 79 -3.60 -5.66 -0.83
N PHE A 80 -4.78 -6.08 -0.39
CA PHE A 80 -5.03 -6.54 0.98
C PHE A 80 -5.11 -8.07 1.03
N PRO A 81 -4.66 -8.70 2.12
CA PRO A 81 -4.81 -10.14 2.30
C PRO A 81 -6.29 -10.53 2.45
N ALA A 82 -6.62 -11.77 2.09
CA ALA A 82 -7.95 -12.35 2.36
C ALA A 82 -8.15 -12.70 3.84
N GLU A 83 -7.08 -12.76 4.63
CA GLU A 83 -7.11 -13.06 6.07
C GLU A 83 -6.61 -11.85 6.87
N PRO A 84 -7.11 -11.63 8.09
CA PRO A 84 -8.17 -12.37 8.77
C PRO A 84 -9.55 -12.13 8.16
N THR A 85 -10.53 -12.94 8.57
CA THR A 85 -11.93 -12.81 8.14
C THR A 85 -12.82 -12.31 9.28
N ALA A 86 -13.85 -11.53 8.94
CA ALA A 86 -14.95 -11.20 9.84
C ALA A 86 -16.21 -11.99 9.45
N THR A 87 -16.90 -12.51 10.46
CA THR A 87 -18.06 -13.38 10.27
C THR A 87 -19.32 -12.78 10.89
N PRO A 88 -19.96 -11.78 10.26
CA PRO A 88 -21.24 -11.30 10.73
C PRO A 88 -22.30 -12.38 10.51
N ASP A 89 -22.89 -12.82 11.62
CA ASP A 89 -23.92 -13.84 11.65
C ASP A 89 -25.31 -13.24 11.46
N ASP A 90 -26.25 -14.11 11.07
CA ASP A 90 -27.70 -13.85 11.04
C ASP A 90 -28.12 -12.62 10.21
N GLN A 91 -27.40 -12.33 9.12
CA GLN A 91 -27.72 -11.22 8.22
C GLN A 91 -29.05 -11.49 7.51
N PRO A 92 -30.00 -10.54 7.51
CA PRO A 92 -31.32 -10.74 6.91
C PRO A 92 -31.22 -10.86 5.39
N VAL A 93 -31.86 -11.88 4.81
CA VAL A 93 -31.94 -12.02 3.35
C VAL A 93 -33.22 -11.35 2.85
N THR A 94 -33.08 -10.50 1.84
CA THR A 94 -34.18 -9.74 1.21
C THR A 94 -34.31 -10.07 -0.27
N ASP A 95 -35.44 -9.71 -0.88
CA ASP A 95 -35.66 -9.78 -2.33
C ASP A 95 -35.19 -8.51 -3.05
N GLY A 96 -35.35 -8.45 -4.38
CA GLY A 96 -34.97 -7.28 -5.18
C GLY A 96 -35.75 -5.98 -4.90
N ASP A 97 -36.80 -6.02 -4.07
CA ASP A 97 -37.53 -4.85 -3.58
C ASP A 97 -37.22 -4.56 -2.09
N ASP A 98 -36.13 -5.11 -1.55
CA ASP A 98 -35.68 -5.03 -0.15
C ASP A 98 -36.72 -5.55 0.86
N LYS A 99 -37.61 -6.45 0.43
CA LYS A 99 -38.55 -7.12 1.34
C LYS A 99 -37.91 -8.36 1.93
N PRO A 100 -38.13 -8.65 3.22
CA PRO A 100 -37.56 -9.85 3.83
C PRO A 100 -38.05 -11.10 3.09
N LEU A 101 -37.14 -12.07 2.93
CA LEU A 101 -37.44 -13.40 2.44
C LEU A 101 -37.64 -14.36 3.61
N GLY A 102 -38.53 -15.33 3.39
CA GLY A 102 -38.74 -16.43 4.29
C GLY A 102 -38.86 -17.76 3.56
N PHE A 103 -38.71 -18.87 4.27
CA PHE A 103 -38.89 -20.21 3.72
C PHE A 103 -40.00 -20.94 4.48
N ASP A 104 -41.10 -21.24 3.81
CA ASP A 104 -42.16 -22.04 4.40
C ASP A 104 -41.81 -23.53 4.29
N THR A 105 -41.41 -24.13 5.42
CA THR A 105 -41.05 -25.54 5.52
C THR A 105 -42.23 -26.49 5.28
N GLY A 106 -43.47 -26.03 5.43
CA GLY A 106 -44.67 -26.82 5.15
C GLY A 106 -44.95 -26.94 3.65
N THR A 107 -44.68 -25.90 2.87
CA THR A 107 -44.89 -25.89 1.41
C THR A 107 -43.62 -26.09 0.59
N GLY A 108 -42.45 -25.95 1.21
CA GLY A 108 -41.15 -26.00 0.54
C GLY A 108 -40.92 -24.83 -0.42
N LYS A 109 -41.49 -23.65 -0.12
CA LYS A 109 -41.43 -22.47 -0.98
C LYS A 109 -40.86 -21.26 -0.27
N VAL A 110 -40.18 -20.41 -1.04
CA VAL A 110 -39.81 -19.07 -0.61
C VAL A 110 -41.05 -18.18 -0.57
N VAL A 111 -41.19 -17.40 0.49
CA VAL A 111 -42.25 -16.41 0.72
C VAL A 111 -41.62 -15.04 0.94
N THR A 112 -42.32 -13.96 0.60
CA THR A 112 -41.77 -12.59 0.67
C THR A 112 -42.70 -11.64 1.43
N GLY A 113 -42.13 -10.57 1.98
CA GLY A 113 -42.87 -9.45 2.59
C GLY A 113 -43.71 -9.86 3.79
N THR A 114 -45.02 -9.56 3.78
CA THR A 114 -45.90 -9.72 4.95
C THR A 114 -46.13 -11.15 5.41
N ASN A 115 -45.75 -12.15 4.60
CA ASN A 115 -45.84 -13.56 4.95
C ASN A 115 -44.60 -14.08 5.69
N VAL A 116 -43.59 -13.22 5.86
CA VAL A 116 -42.39 -13.52 6.63
C VAL A 116 -42.62 -13.19 8.10
N THR A 117 -42.26 -14.14 8.95
CA THR A 117 -42.33 -14.13 10.41
C THR A 117 -40.94 -14.49 10.94
N ALA A 118 -40.66 -14.22 12.22
CA ALA A 118 -39.37 -14.60 12.82
C ALA A 118 -39.06 -16.11 12.76
N ALA A 119 -40.08 -16.97 12.64
CA ALA A 119 -39.88 -18.43 12.59
C ALA A 119 -39.52 -18.95 11.20
N ASN A 120 -39.85 -18.19 10.15
CA ASN A 120 -39.57 -18.58 8.77
C ASN A 120 -38.69 -17.56 8.03
N SER A 121 -38.18 -16.52 8.70
CA SER A 121 -37.23 -15.56 8.11
C SER A 121 -35.94 -16.26 7.74
N ILE A 122 -35.43 -15.95 6.54
CA ILE A 122 -34.15 -16.44 6.08
C ILE A 122 -33.07 -15.47 6.56
N THR A 123 -32.04 -16.01 7.21
CA THR A 123 -30.81 -15.30 7.56
C THR A 123 -29.60 -16.00 6.94
N ALA A 124 -28.48 -15.30 6.83
CA ALA A 124 -27.25 -15.84 6.30
C ALA A 124 -26.06 -15.39 7.15
N SER A 125 -25.10 -16.30 7.35
CA SER A 125 -23.77 -15.96 7.86
C SER A 125 -22.85 -15.78 6.69
N ILE A 126 -22.12 -14.66 6.68
CA ILE A 126 -21.09 -14.37 5.69
C ILE A 126 -19.72 -14.41 6.35
N GLU A 127 -18.69 -14.67 5.57
CA GLU A 127 -17.29 -14.57 5.97
C GLU A 127 -16.59 -13.68 4.95
N LEU A 128 -16.12 -12.53 5.42
CA LEU A 128 -15.49 -11.51 4.60
C LEU A 128 -14.03 -11.39 4.98
N GLY A 129 -13.13 -11.64 4.02
CA GLY A 129 -11.72 -11.30 4.17
C GLY A 129 -11.48 -9.80 4.17
N LEU A 130 -10.30 -9.35 4.62
CA LEU A 130 -9.96 -7.93 4.61
C LEU A 130 -10.07 -7.32 3.19
N SER A 131 -9.58 -8.01 2.16
CA SER A 131 -9.75 -7.58 0.76
C SER A 131 -11.20 -7.38 0.38
N ASP A 132 -12.05 -8.37 0.68
CA ASP A 132 -13.46 -8.37 0.29
C ASP A 132 -14.22 -7.27 1.02
N LEU A 133 -13.91 -7.08 2.31
CA LEU A 133 -14.51 -6.05 3.15
C LEU A 133 -14.19 -4.65 2.62
N ILE A 134 -12.94 -4.40 2.22
CA ILE A 134 -12.54 -3.11 1.64
C ILE A 134 -13.25 -2.89 0.28
N ASP A 135 -13.31 -3.91 -0.57
CA ASP A 135 -13.97 -3.81 -1.87
C ASP A 135 -15.47 -3.56 -1.73
N LEU A 136 -16.15 -4.24 -0.79
CA LEU A 136 -17.57 -4.02 -0.49
C LEU A 136 -17.81 -2.64 0.10
N LEU A 137 -16.93 -2.17 1.00
CA LEU A 137 -17.03 -0.83 1.58
C LEU A 137 -16.87 0.26 0.52
N GLN A 138 -15.95 0.09 -0.43
CA GLN A 138 -15.80 1.01 -1.57
C GLN A 138 -17.05 1.01 -2.46
N GLN A 139 -17.59 -0.18 -2.78
CA GLN A 139 -18.83 -0.28 -3.54
C GLN A 139 -20.02 0.40 -2.85
N ALA A 140 -20.16 0.23 -1.53
CA ALA A 140 -21.20 0.88 -0.74
C ALA A 140 -21.03 2.41 -0.73
N ARG A 141 -19.80 2.91 -0.61
CA ARG A 141 -19.52 4.37 -0.64
C ARG A 141 -19.73 5.00 -2.01
N ASP A 142 -19.51 4.24 -3.08
CA ASP A 142 -19.74 4.69 -4.46
C ASP A 142 -21.23 4.60 -4.86
N SER A 143 -22.05 3.89 -4.09
CA SER A 143 -23.50 3.81 -4.31
C SER A 143 -24.22 5.07 -3.82
N ASN A 144 -25.43 5.33 -4.33
CA ASN A 144 -26.16 6.56 -4.00
C ASN A 144 -26.81 6.52 -2.62
N ASP A 145 -27.00 5.32 -2.09
CA ASP A 145 -27.72 5.01 -0.86
C ASP A 145 -26.81 4.50 0.26
N GLY A 146 -25.50 4.36 0.01
CA GLY A 146 -24.54 3.92 1.01
C GLY A 146 -24.62 2.42 1.29
N THR A 147 -25.17 1.62 0.38
CA THR A 147 -25.32 0.17 0.55
C THR A 147 -24.67 -0.63 -0.57
N VAL A 148 -24.37 -1.89 -0.28
CA VAL A 148 -23.93 -2.89 -1.24
C VAL A 148 -24.74 -4.17 -1.07
N ASP A 149 -25.11 -4.77 -2.19
CA ASP A 149 -25.87 -6.01 -2.23
C ASP A 149 -24.93 -7.21 -2.51
N ILE A 150 -24.93 -8.19 -1.61
CA ILE A 150 -24.29 -9.49 -1.82
C ILE A 150 -25.36 -10.47 -2.31
N PRO A 151 -25.29 -10.93 -3.57
CA PRO A 151 -26.28 -11.86 -4.11
C PRO A 151 -26.19 -13.22 -3.42
N MET A 152 -27.33 -13.91 -3.30
CA MET A 152 -27.31 -15.29 -2.81
C MET A 152 -26.51 -16.20 -3.76
N GLY A 153 -25.67 -17.06 -3.17
CA GLY A 153 -24.76 -17.93 -3.90
C GLY A 153 -23.37 -17.34 -4.16
N ASP A 154 -23.10 -16.13 -3.66
CA ASP A 154 -21.75 -15.58 -3.61
C ASP A 154 -20.85 -16.39 -2.65
N ASP A 155 -19.54 -16.39 -2.92
CA ASP A 155 -18.54 -17.15 -2.15
C ASP A 155 -18.39 -16.64 -0.71
N PHE A 156 -18.85 -15.41 -0.44
CA PHE A 156 -18.93 -14.81 0.90
C PHE A 156 -19.93 -15.53 1.80
N ILE A 157 -20.97 -16.16 1.25
CA ILE A 157 -22.05 -16.78 2.03
C ILE A 157 -21.64 -18.18 2.47
N LYS A 158 -21.50 -18.38 3.79
CA LYS A 158 -21.08 -19.68 4.36
C LYS A 158 -22.25 -20.56 4.72
N GLU A 159 -23.24 -20.00 5.40
CA GLU A 159 -24.42 -20.74 5.85
C GLU A 159 -25.68 -19.90 5.68
N VAL A 160 -26.79 -20.55 5.33
CA VAL A 160 -28.11 -19.92 5.18
C VAL A 160 -29.09 -20.65 6.08
N HIS A 161 -29.79 -19.91 6.91
CA HIS A 161 -30.65 -20.45 7.95
C HIS A 161 -32.09 -19.97 7.81
N VAL A 162 -33.01 -20.79 8.32
CA VAL A 162 -34.39 -20.41 8.59
C VAL A 162 -34.66 -20.70 10.05
N GLY A 163 -34.77 -19.64 10.84
CA GLY A 163 -34.64 -19.74 12.30
C GLY A 163 -33.30 -20.41 12.64
N THR A 164 -33.32 -21.59 13.25
CA THR A 164 -32.10 -22.32 13.63
C THR A 164 -31.75 -23.47 12.68
N THR A 165 -32.43 -23.59 11.54
CA THR A 165 -32.29 -24.73 10.63
C THR A 165 -31.53 -24.30 9.37
N ALA A 166 -30.37 -24.91 9.12
CA ALA A 166 -29.61 -24.68 7.89
C ALA A 166 -30.38 -25.18 6.66
N LEU A 167 -30.39 -24.38 5.61
CA LEU A 167 -30.92 -24.73 4.30
C LEU A 167 -29.90 -25.58 3.52
N ASN A 168 -30.38 -26.52 2.72
CA ASN A 168 -29.53 -27.26 1.78
C ASN A 168 -29.40 -26.53 0.43
N ASP A 169 -28.46 -26.98 -0.41
CA ASP A 169 -28.16 -26.37 -1.73
C ASP A 169 -29.40 -26.18 -2.62
N ALA A 170 -30.32 -27.15 -2.63
CA ALA A 170 -31.53 -27.05 -3.45
C ALA A 170 -32.48 -25.95 -2.92
N GLN A 171 -32.55 -25.77 -1.60
CA GLN A 171 -33.32 -24.70 -0.98
C GLN A 171 -32.64 -23.34 -1.19
N ILE A 172 -31.32 -23.26 -1.07
CA ILE A 172 -30.54 -22.05 -1.38
C ILE A 172 -30.74 -21.64 -2.84
N GLY A 173 -30.80 -22.62 -3.77
CA GLY A 173 -31.16 -22.36 -5.17
C GLY A 173 -32.52 -21.68 -5.32
N LEU A 174 -33.53 -22.09 -4.54
CA LEU A 174 -34.84 -21.42 -4.55
C LEU A 174 -34.80 -19.99 -4.01
N VAL A 175 -33.97 -19.72 -2.99
CA VAL A 175 -33.77 -18.36 -2.46
C VAL A 175 -33.06 -17.48 -3.50
N THR A 176 -32.08 -18.05 -4.19
CA THR A 176 -31.35 -17.39 -5.29
C THR A 176 -32.27 -17.07 -6.47
N ASP A 177 -33.10 -18.05 -6.89
CA ASP A 177 -34.10 -17.87 -7.95
C ASP A 177 -35.15 -16.81 -7.59
N ALA A 178 -35.41 -16.60 -6.29
CA ALA A 178 -36.29 -15.55 -5.80
C ALA A 178 -35.63 -14.15 -5.76
N GLY A 179 -34.38 -14.03 -6.21
CA GLY A 179 -33.61 -12.78 -6.16
C GLY A 179 -33.13 -12.44 -4.75
N GLY A 180 -32.87 -13.46 -3.93
CA GLY A 180 -32.34 -13.26 -2.59
C GLY A 180 -30.99 -12.54 -2.60
N LYS A 181 -30.82 -11.62 -1.65
CA LYS A 181 -29.59 -10.87 -1.42
C LYS A 181 -29.45 -10.47 0.04
N ILE A 182 -28.22 -10.17 0.46
CA ILE A 182 -27.91 -9.50 1.72
C ILE A 182 -27.53 -8.07 1.37
N THR A 183 -28.12 -7.09 2.04
CA THR A 183 -27.78 -5.68 1.85
C THR A 183 -27.01 -5.22 3.07
N LEU A 184 -25.78 -4.71 2.87
CA LEU A 184 -24.93 -4.18 3.92
C LEU A 184 -24.78 -2.68 3.73
N ALA A 185 -24.96 -1.91 4.80
CA ALA A 185 -24.66 -0.47 4.78
C ALA A 185 -23.15 -0.24 4.93
N ASP A 186 -22.66 0.89 4.44
CA ASP A 186 -21.29 1.36 4.66
C ASP A 186 -20.93 1.39 6.15
N SER A 187 -21.85 1.82 7.02
CA SER A 187 -21.66 1.81 8.47
C SER A 187 -21.46 0.41 9.04
N ASP A 188 -22.18 -0.60 8.52
CA ASP A 188 -22.06 -1.98 9.02
C ASP A 188 -20.69 -2.57 8.60
N LEU A 189 -20.24 -2.26 7.39
CA LEU A 189 -18.94 -2.67 6.87
C LEU A 189 -17.79 -1.96 7.62
N GLU A 190 -17.96 -0.68 7.96
CA GLU A 190 -17.03 0.04 8.83
C GLU A 190 -16.97 -0.60 10.22
N ASP A 191 -18.11 -0.88 10.85
CA ASP A 191 -18.15 -1.52 12.17
C ASP A 191 -17.43 -2.89 12.17
N LEU A 192 -17.52 -3.64 11.06
CA LEU A 192 -16.75 -4.87 10.86
C LEU A 192 -15.26 -4.60 10.69
N LEU A 193 -14.87 -3.57 9.94
CA LEU A 193 -13.45 -3.22 9.74
C LEU A 193 -12.78 -2.69 11.01
N TYR A 194 -13.53 -2.03 11.89
CA TYR A 194 -13.08 -1.53 13.19
C TYR A 194 -13.31 -2.53 14.33
N SER A 195 -13.64 -3.79 14.03
CA SER A 195 -13.74 -4.85 15.01
C SER A 195 -12.35 -5.35 15.45
N ASN A 196 -12.29 -6.04 16.59
CA ASN A 196 -11.03 -6.50 17.18
C ASN A 196 -10.29 -7.51 16.28
N GLU A 197 -11.01 -8.18 15.37
CA GLU A 197 -10.48 -9.12 14.40
C GLU A 197 -9.42 -8.48 13.47
N PHE A 198 -9.54 -7.17 13.22
CA PHE A 198 -8.64 -6.44 12.33
C PHE A 198 -7.67 -5.48 13.03
N ASP A 199 -7.68 -5.35 14.36
CA ASP A 199 -6.94 -4.29 15.07
C ASP A 199 -5.45 -4.16 14.68
N ASP A 200 -4.76 -5.28 14.47
CA ASP A 200 -3.33 -5.31 14.12
C ASP A 200 -3.08 -5.19 12.61
N VAL A 201 -4.07 -5.55 11.80
CA VAL A 201 -3.96 -5.68 10.33
C VAL A 201 -4.76 -4.61 9.58
N ARG A 202 -5.48 -3.74 10.29
CA ARG A 202 -6.35 -2.73 9.70
C ARG A 202 -5.52 -1.76 8.86
N PRO A 203 -5.87 -1.55 7.57
CA PRO A 203 -5.23 -0.53 6.77
C PRO A 203 -5.46 0.86 7.36
N PRO A 204 -4.55 1.81 7.14
CA PRO A 204 -4.81 3.20 7.46
C PRO A 204 -5.99 3.73 6.64
N ASP A 205 -6.75 4.69 7.19
CA ASP A 205 -7.91 5.30 6.52
C ASP A 205 -7.57 5.83 5.11
N GLU A 206 -6.33 6.30 4.91
CA GLU A 206 -5.85 6.73 3.60
C GLU A 206 -5.80 5.63 2.53
N GLN A 207 -5.80 4.34 2.90
CA GLN A 207 -5.90 3.21 1.96
C GLN A 207 -7.33 2.68 1.82
N ILE A 208 -8.24 3.09 2.72
CA ILE A 208 -9.65 2.67 2.75
C ILE A 208 -10.53 3.69 2.04
N GLU A 209 -10.26 4.99 2.21
CA GLU A 209 -11.01 6.08 1.61
C GLU A 209 -10.78 6.15 0.10
N GLY A 210 -11.82 5.83 -0.68
CA GLY A 210 -11.87 6.13 -2.10
C GLY A 210 -11.69 7.64 -2.35
N ASN A 211 -10.99 7.99 -3.44
CA ASN A 211 -10.68 9.36 -3.87
C ASN A 211 -9.61 10.13 -3.07
N GLY A 212 -8.35 10.00 -3.49
CA GLY A 212 -7.23 10.81 -2.99
C GLY A 212 -6.45 10.18 -1.85
N GLY A 213 -6.76 8.94 -1.49
CA GLY A 213 -6.04 8.13 -0.51
C GLY A 213 -4.53 8.08 -0.75
N SER A 214 -4.09 7.81 -2.00
CA SER A 214 -2.66 7.75 -2.34
C SER A 214 -1.89 9.05 -2.07
N ALA A 215 -2.52 10.21 -2.27
CA ALA A 215 -1.92 11.51 -2.00
C ALA A 215 -1.80 11.79 -0.49
N LYS A 216 -2.83 11.43 0.29
CA LYS A 216 -2.80 11.54 1.75
C LYS A 216 -1.77 10.57 2.35
N LEU A 217 -1.77 9.32 1.89
CA LEU A 217 -0.81 8.27 2.26
C LEU A 217 0.62 8.74 2.01
N LEU A 218 0.89 9.27 0.83
CA LEU A 218 2.22 9.76 0.53
C LEU A 218 2.60 10.94 1.41
N SER A 219 1.68 11.89 1.60
CA SER A 219 1.90 13.03 2.50
C SER A 219 2.26 12.53 3.91
N LYS A 220 1.57 11.50 4.40
CA LYS A 220 1.84 10.85 5.69
C LYS A 220 3.27 10.30 5.75
N VAL A 221 3.75 9.64 4.71
CA VAL A 221 5.12 9.11 4.65
C VAL A 221 6.17 10.24 4.61
N ILE A 222 6.03 11.21 3.71
CA ILE A 222 7.09 12.22 3.46
C ILE A 222 7.15 13.32 4.53
N TYR A 223 6.02 13.69 5.14
CA TYR A 223 5.99 14.78 6.13
C TYR A 223 6.38 14.30 7.53
N ASN A 224 6.27 13.00 7.79
CA ASN A 224 6.60 12.41 9.08
C ASN A 224 7.95 11.68 9.10
N THR A 225 8.77 11.85 8.07
CA THR A 225 10.10 11.22 7.99
C THR A 225 11.23 12.25 7.82
N VAL A 226 12.41 11.86 8.30
CA VAL A 226 13.68 12.58 8.14
C VAL A 226 14.60 11.72 7.29
N THR A 227 15.16 12.30 6.23
CA THR A 227 16.14 11.63 5.36
C THR A 227 17.54 12.10 5.69
N THR A 228 18.44 11.15 5.95
CA THR A 228 19.84 11.42 6.32
C THR A 228 20.80 10.66 5.40
N LEU A 229 21.74 11.37 4.77
CA LEU A 229 22.84 10.79 3.99
C LEU A 229 24.10 10.73 4.85
N TYR A 230 24.61 9.52 5.05
CA TYR A 230 25.86 9.25 5.74
C TYR A 230 26.94 8.86 4.75
N VAL A 231 28.15 9.37 4.96
CA VAL A 231 29.38 8.89 4.31
C VAL A 231 30.36 8.49 5.42
N GLY A 232 30.66 7.21 5.50
CA GLY A 232 31.19 6.54 6.68
C GLY A 232 30.18 6.62 7.83
N GLU A 233 30.58 7.27 8.91
CA GLU A 233 29.75 7.58 10.07
C GLU A 233 29.32 9.05 10.11
N LYS A 234 29.83 9.87 9.19
CA LYS A 234 29.58 11.31 9.17
C LYS A 234 28.24 11.60 8.47
N VAL A 235 27.38 12.36 9.14
CA VAL A 235 26.19 12.97 8.54
C VAL A 235 26.66 14.04 7.54
N MET A 236 26.32 13.84 6.27
CA MET A 236 26.57 14.83 5.23
C MET A 236 25.36 15.72 5.01
N ILE A 237 24.15 15.14 5.09
CA ILE A 237 22.86 15.82 4.95
C ILE A 237 21.89 15.19 5.92
N GLU A 238 21.08 16.01 6.59
CA GLU A 238 19.94 15.59 7.40
C GLU A 238 18.84 16.63 7.22
N MET A 239 17.74 16.25 6.58
CA MET A 239 16.60 17.14 6.34
C MET A 239 15.30 16.36 6.36
N PRO A 240 14.15 17.01 6.62
CA PRO A 240 12.85 16.40 6.42
C PRO A 240 12.69 15.81 5.01
N THR A 241 12.07 14.64 4.89
CA THR A 241 11.98 13.90 3.61
C THR A 241 11.27 14.70 2.52
N TRP A 242 10.31 15.55 2.89
CA TRP A 242 9.60 16.45 1.96
C TRP A 242 10.51 17.48 1.23
N PHE A 243 11.79 17.63 1.59
CA PHE A 243 12.76 18.38 0.78
C PHE A 243 13.26 17.63 -0.46
N PHE A 244 13.17 16.29 -0.48
CA PHE A 244 13.72 15.43 -1.53
C PHE A 244 12.74 14.87 -2.59
N PRO A 245 11.41 15.11 -2.59
CA PRO A 245 10.50 14.55 -3.61
C PRO A 245 10.51 15.33 -4.93
N ALA A 246 11.32 16.38 -5.04
CA ALA A 246 11.12 17.37 -6.09
C ALA A 246 11.56 16.87 -7.49
N GLY A 247 10.60 16.87 -8.42
CA GLY A 247 10.77 16.54 -9.85
C GLY A 247 10.04 15.29 -10.35
N ALA A 248 9.52 14.43 -9.47
CA ALA A 248 8.64 13.32 -9.85
C ALA A 248 7.36 13.46 -9.03
N GLY A 249 6.34 14.06 -9.66
CA GLY A 249 5.07 14.35 -9.01
C GLY A 249 4.48 13.09 -8.38
N VAL A 250 3.83 13.28 -7.25
CA VAL A 250 2.88 12.30 -6.72
C VAL A 250 1.77 12.24 -7.74
N TYR A 251 1.72 11.13 -8.47
CA TYR A 251 0.56 10.84 -9.28
C TYR A 251 -0.52 10.34 -8.32
N SER A 252 -1.77 10.69 -8.58
CA SER A 252 -2.90 10.03 -7.97
C SER A 252 -3.67 9.40 -9.12
N GLU A 253 -4.23 8.22 -8.89
CA GLU A 253 -4.94 7.46 -9.91
C GLU A 253 -6.13 8.24 -10.50
N ASN A 254 -6.64 9.24 -9.77
CA ASN A 254 -7.77 10.08 -10.17
C ASN A 254 -7.36 11.34 -10.96
N GLY A 255 -6.09 11.45 -11.37
CA GLY A 255 -5.59 12.59 -12.13
C GLY A 255 -5.52 13.91 -11.34
N SER A 256 -5.64 13.85 -10.01
CA SER A 256 -5.40 15.02 -9.16
C SER A 256 -3.89 15.14 -8.89
N PHE A 257 -3.29 16.18 -9.46
CA PHE A 257 -1.89 16.49 -9.25
C PHE A 257 -1.64 16.85 -7.78
N THR A 258 -1.09 15.94 -6.99
CA THR A 258 -0.51 16.28 -5.68
C THR A 258 0.97 16.60 -5.90
N THR A 259 1.25 17.68 -6.62
CA THR A 259 2.63 18.01 -6.97
C THR A 259 3.35 18.67 -5.81
N HIS A 260 4.46 18.10 -5.34
CA HIS A 260 5.44 18.79 -4.48
C HIS A 260 6.33 19.78 -5.29
N GLY A 261 5.74 20.44 -6.30
CA GLY A 261 6.42 21.28 -7.29
C GLY A 261 6.30 20.75 -8.71
N GLU A 262 6.71 21.54 -9.69
CA GLU A 262 6.67 21.13 -11.09
C GLU A 262 7.56 19.89 -11.34
N PRO A 263 7.10 18.90 -12.13
CA PRO A 263 7.91 17.76 -12.55
C PRO A 263 9.00 18.22 -13.53
N ASN A 264 9.99 18.91 -12.98
CA ASN A 264 11.09 19.49 -13.70
C ASN A 264 12.38 18.79 -13.23
N PRO A 265 13.22 18.27 -14.15
CA PRO A 265 14.53 17.73 -13.81
C PRO A 265 15.43 18.71 -13.04
N THR A 266 15.14 20.02 -13.09
CA THR A 266 15.85 21.04 -12.31
C THR A 266 15.31 21.21 -10.89
N ALA A 267 14.13 20.68 -10.58
CA ALA A 267 13.49 20.81 -9.27
C ALA A 267 14.09 19.86 -8.23
N THR A 268 14.99 18.95 -8.58
CA THR A 268 15.67 18.08 -7.62
C THR A 268 16.49 18.86 -6.59
N PHE A 269 16.50 18.39 -5.34
CA PHE A 269 17.37 18.94 -4.29
C PHE A 269 18.84 18.79 -4.69
N ARG A 270 19.48 19.91 -5.00
CA ARG A 270 20.89 20.00 -5.37
C ARG A 270 21.72 20.40 -4.17
N PHE A 271 22.80 19.68 -3.94
CA PHE A 271 23.74 20.02 -2.89
C PHE A 271 24.50 21.29 -3.28
N ALA A 272 24.70 22.18 -2.32
CA ALA A 272 25.49 23.39 -2.55
C ALA A 272 26.94 23.04 -2.94
N GLU A 273 27.48 22.00 -2.32
CA GLU A 273 28.79 21.43 -2.63
C GLU A 273 28.64 19.93 -2.92
N PRO A 274 29.37 19.38 -3.91
CA PRO A 274 29.34 17.95 -4.17
C PRO A 274 29.85 17.14 -2.96
N ILE A 275 29.18 16.04 -2.68
CA ILE A 275 29.60 15.06 -1.68
C ILE A 275 30.44 14.00 -2.40
N PHE A 276 31.71 13.92 -2.05
CA PHE A 276 32.62 12.92 -2.60
C PHE A 276 32.56 11.65 -1.76
N ILE A 277 32.34 10.52 -2.42
CA ILE A 277 32.33 9.18 -1.84
C ILE A 277 33.43 8.39 -2.54
N ASP A 278 34.51 8.13 -1.82
CA ASP A 278 35.65 7.41 -2.37
C ASP A 278 35.36 5.92 -2.52
N LYS A 279 36.09 5.26 -3.42
CA LYS A 279 36.06 3.81 -3.57
C LYS A 279 36.34 3.15 -2.22
N GLN A 280 35.53 2.15 -1.86
CA GLN A 280 35.55 1.44 -0.56
C GLN A 280 35.05 2.25 0.65
N GLN A 281 34.68 3.52 0.48
CA GLN A 281 34.02 4.25 1.53
C GLN A 281 32.56 3.79 1.65
N ASN A 282 32.17 3.36 2.84
CA ASN A 282 30.77 3.07 3.12
C ASN A 282 29.95 4.36 3.05
N PHE A 283 28.74 4.29 2.51
CA PHE A 283 27.75 5.35 2.63
C PHE A 283 26.39 4.72 2.86
N ARG A 284 25.39 5.46 3.33
CA ARG A 284 24.01 4.99 3.39
C ARG A 284 23.07 6.16 3.40
N VAL A 285 21.86 5.92 2.97
CA VAL A 285 20.76 6.84 3.23
C VAL A 285 19.83 6.16 4.21
N GLU A 286 19.37 6.91 5.21
CA GLU A 286 18.41 6.45 6.19
C GLU A 286 17.18 7.36 6.11
N ILE A 287 15.98 6.77 6.04
CA ILE A 287 14.72 7.48 6.20
C ILE A 287 14.16 7.05 7.55
N VAL A 288 14.11 7.97 8.49
CA VAL A 288 13.73 7.72 9.89
C VAL A 288 12.33 8.28 10.13
N VAL A 289 11.47 7.50 10.80
CA VAL A 289 10.22 7.97 11.40
C VAL A 289 10.52 8.35 12.86
N PRO A 290 10.57 9.65 13.22
CA PRO A 290 11.00 10.06 14.55
C PRO A 290 9.98 9.76 15.65
N ASP A 291 8.69 9.84 15.30
CA ASP A 291 7.57 9.70 16.23
C ASP A 291 7.04 8.26 16.27
N SER A 292 6.85 7.71 17.47
CA SER A 292 6.49 6.30 17.64
C SER A 292 5.02 6.00 17.31
N ASP A 293 4.13 6.96 17.51
CA ASP A 293 2.72 6.77 17.21
C ASP A 293 2.51 6.84 15.70
N THR A 294 3.15 7.82 15.05
CA THR A 294 3.21 7.89 13.59
C THR A 294 3.86 6.66 12.98
N LEU A 295 4.90 6.10 13.62
CA LEU A 295 5.51 4.85 13.15
C LEU A 295 4.49 3.72 13.10
N LYS A 296 3.69 3.52 14.15
CA LYS A 296 2.66 2.46 14.17
C LYS A 296 1.66 2.64 13.02
N GLU A 297 1.20 3.87 12.80
CA GLU A 297 0.29 4.16 11.69
C GLU A 297 0.93 3.89 10.33
N LEU A 298 2.19 4.27 10.13
CA LEU A 298 2.91 3.99 8.89
C LEU A 298 3.19 2.49 8.70
N GLN A 299 3.40 1.74 9.79
CA GLN A 299 3.63 0.30 9.73
C GLN A 299 2.40 -0.46 9.21
N GLN A 300 1.20 0.08 9.35
CA GLN A 300 -0.05 -0.52 8.85
C GLN A 300 -0.26 -0.35 7.34
N ILE A 301 0.61 0.40 6.65
CA ILE A 301 0.49 0.64 5.21
C ILE A 301 0.71 -0.65 4.43
N TYR A 302 -0.27 -1.09 3.64
CA TYR A 302 -0.15 -2.24 2.74
C TYR A 302 0.58 -1.90 1.44
N GLY A 303 1.32 -2.87 0.92
CA GLY A 303 1.87 -2.80 -0.44
C GLY A 303 0.84 -3.16 -1.52
N PRO A 304 1.23 -3.10 -2.82
CA PRO A 304 2.57 -2.81 -3.31
C PRO A 304 3.02 -1.36 -3.05
N LEU A 305 4.11 -1.19 -2.29
CA LEU A 305 4.71 0.13 -2.02
C LEU A 305 6.21 0.08 -2.31
N LEU A 306 6.70 1.07 -3.04
CA LEU A 306 8.09 1.21 -3.43
C LEU A 306 8.60 2.57 -2.99
N ILE A 307 9.64 2.58 -2.15
CA ILE A 307 10.35 3.78 -1.74
C ILE A 307 11.75 3.70 -2.31
N TRP A 308 12.11 4.62 -3.19
CA TRP A 308 13.43 4.69 -3.83
C TRP A 308 14.21 5.89 -3.33
N VAL A 309 15.49 5.67 -3.09
CA VAL A 309 16.45 6.76 -2.92
C VAL A 309 17.37 6.78 -4.13
N VAL A 310 17.43 7.93 -4.79
CA VAL A 310 18.31 8.15 -5.95
C VAL A 310 19.36 9.19 -5.58
N LEU A 311 20.63 8.83 -5.68
CA LEU A 311 21.75 9.77 -5.62
C LEU A 311 22.21 10.06 -7.05
N ASP A 312 22.06 11.31 -7.45
CA ASP A 312 22.46 11.78 -8.78
C ASP A 312 23.86 12.43 -8.70
N GLY A 313 24.74 12.08 -9.64
CA GLY A 313 26.14 12.42 -9.54
C GLY A 313 27.02 11.92 -10.68
N TYR A 314 28.33 12.13 -10.53
CA TYR A 314 29.32 11.72 -11.52
C TYR A 314 30.26 10.68 -10.95
N MET A 315 30.45 9.60 -11.70
CA MET A 315 31.60 8.72 -11.51
C MET A 315 32.84 9.39 -12.08
N THR A 316 33.89 9.49 -11.27
CA THR A 316 35.11 10.18 -11.66
C THR A 316 36.32 9.26 -11.61
N ARG A 317 37.22 9.43 -12.60
CA ARG A 317 38.53 8.81 -12.63
C ARG A 317 39.58 9.79 -13.09
N ASP A 318 40.76 9.65 -12.51
CA ASP A 318 41.95 10.32 -13.03
C ASP A 318 42.54 9.45 -14.14
N VAL A 319 42.69 10.02 -15.32
CA VAL A 319 43.32 9.34 -16.45
C VAL A 319 44.84 9.43 -16.27
N GLN A 320 45.43 8.31 -15.82
CA GLN A 320 46.88 8.11 -15.76
C GLN A 320 47.47 7.82 -17.14
#